data_AF-A0A2R7R3B6-F1
#
_entry.id   AF-A0A2R7R3B6-F1
#
_cell.length_a   1.000
_cell.length_b   1.000
_cell.length_c   1.000
_cell.angle_alpha   90.00
_cell.angle_beta   90.00
_cell.angle_gamma   90.00
#
_symmetry.space_group_name_H-M   'P 1'
#
loop_
_entity.id
_entity.type
_entity.pdbx_description
1 polymer ?
#
loop_
_entity_poly.entity_id
_entity_poly.type
_entity_poly.pdbx_seq_one_letter_code
_entity_poly.pdbx_strand_id
1 'polypeptide(L)'
;MIQSKRFDPLLKRAQDHEDEVARDLAERQRTLDTHLSRLDELRRYADEYANAQMAATSPAQLLNRRAFLDRLDSAVAQQRQTVDHNRERVEA
;
A
#
# COMPACT_ATOMS: atom_id res chain seq x y z
N MET A 1 5.23 -32.19 43.93
CA MET A 1 6.14 -31.60 42.92
C MET A 1 5.82 -30.13 42.83
N ILE A 2 6.77 -29.24 43.15
CA ILE A 2 6.55 -27.80 43.05
C ILE A 2 6.93 -27.42 41.61
N GLN A 3 5.92 -27.20 40.77
CA GLN A 3 6.10 -26.68 39.42
C GLN A 3 6.80 -25.33 39.52
N SER A 4 7.94 -25.19 38.84
CA SER A 4 8.83 -24.03 38.93
C SER A 4 8.15 -22.74 38.44
N LYS A 5 7.48 -22.00 39.34
CA LYS A 5 6.91 -20.64 39.12
C LYS A 5 7.93 -19.57 38.69
N ARG A 6 9.21 -19.94 38.54
CA ARG A 6 10.31 -19.06 38.14
C ARG A 6 10.34 -18.80 36.63
N PHE A 7 9.69 -19.65 35.84
CA PHE A 7 9.59 -19.48 34.39
C PHE A 7 8.38 -18.65 33.96
N ASP A 8 7.35 -18.52 34.82
CA ASP A 8 6.13 -17.75 34.53
C ASP A 8 6.39 -16.31 34.05
N PRO A 9 7.35 -15.54 34.61
CA PRO A 9 7.65 -14.20 34.12
C PRO A 9 8.32 -14.18 32.74
N LEU A 10 9.12 -15.19 32.42
CA LEU A 10 9.76 -15.32 31.12
C LEU A 10 8.76 -15.73 30.04
N LEU A 11 7.85 -16.65 30.40
CA LEU A 11 6.76 -17.07 29.52
C LEU A 11 5.82 -15.90 29.23
N LYS A 12 5.43 -15.14 30.26
CA LYS A 12 4.60 -13.95 30.08
C LYS A 12 5.29 -12.91 29.18
N ARG A 13 6.58 -12.64 29.39
CA ARG A 13 7.33 -11.70 28.55
C ARG A 13 7.42 -12.16 27.09
N ALA A 14 7.56 -13.47 26.86
CA ALA A 14 7.55 -14.02 25.50
C ALA A 14 6.18 -13.85 24.83
N GLN A 15 5.09 -14.09 25.57
CA GLN A 15 3.72 -13.87 25.09
C GLN A 15 3.45 -12.39 24.79
N ASP A 16 3.83 -11.49 25.70
CA ASP A 16 3.66 -10.04 25.51
C ASP A 16 4.43 -9.57 24.25
N HIS A 17 5.62 -10.11 24.01
CA HIS A 17 6.41 -9.80 22.82
C HIS A 17 5.78 -10.36 21.53
N GLU A 18 5.26 -11.59 21.56
CA GLU A 18 4.54 -12.20 20.43
C GLU A 18 3.32 -11.37 20.04
N ASP A 19 2.54 -10.93 21.03
CA ASP A 19 1.39 -10.04 20.86
C ASP A 19 1.80 -8.69 20.23
N GLU A 20 2.90 -8.10 20.68
CA GLU A 20 3.44 -6.85 20.12
C GLU A 20 3.84 -7.01 18.65
N VAL A 21 4.59 -8.06 18.33
CA VAL A 21 5.01 -8.36 16.95
C VAL A 21 3.80 -8.63 16.06
N ALA A 22 2.81 -9.39 16.54
CA ALA A 22 1.59 -9.66 15.80
C ALA A 22 0.79 -8.37 15.50
N ARG A 23 0.72 -7.44 16.46
CA ARG A 23 0.05 -6.14 16.26
C ARG A 23 0.77 -5.28 15.23
N ASP A 24 2.10 -5.18 15.32
CA ASP A 24 2.90 -4.41 14.38
C ASP A 24 2.81 -4.99 12.96
N LEU A 25 2.88 -6.30 12.80
CA LEU A 25 2.66 -6.96 11.50
C LEU A 25 1.27 -6.67 10.93
N ALA A 26 0.23 -6.75 11.78
CA ALA A 26 -1.13 -6.44 11.36
C ALA A 26 -1.31 -4.98 10.92
N GLU A 27 -0.62 -4.04 11.58
CA GLU A 27 -0.63 -2.63 11.18
C GLU A 27 0.04 -2.43 9.82
N ARG A 28 1.24 -2.99 9.64
CA ARG A 28 1.98 -2.93 8.37
C ARG A 28 1.18 -3.54 7.22
N GLN A 29 0.49 -4.66 7.45
CA GLN A 29 -0.38 -5.29 6.45
C GLN A 29 -1.55 -4.39 6.05
N ARG A 30 -2.23 -3.75 7.02
CA ARG A 30 -3.32 -2.80 6.73
C ARG A 30 -2.83 -1.60 5.93
N THR A 31 -1.64 -1.10 6.24
CA THR A 31 -1.01 -0.01 5.48
C THR A 31 -0.74 -0.45 4.04
N LEU A 32 -0.16 -1.64 3.84
CA LEU A 32 0.06 -2.20 2.51
C LEU A 32 -1.25 -2.34 1.72
N ASP A 33 -2.30 -2.90 2.31
CA ASP A 33 -3.60 -3.09 1.67
C ASP A 33 -4.24 -1.76 1.23
N THR A 34 -4.06 -0.71 2.05
CA THR A 34 -4.51 0.65 1.73
C THR A 34 -3.77 1.19 0.49
N HIS A 35 -2.45 1.02 0.43
CA HIS A 35 -1.66 1.49 -0.71
C HIS A 35 -1.92 0.67 -1.98
N LEU A 36 -2.19 -0.62 -1.87
CA LEU A 36 -2.60 -1.47 -2.99
C LEU A 36 -3.94 -1.03 -3.56
N SER A 37 -4.93 -0.78 -2.69
CA SER A 37 -6.25 -0.30 -3.11
C SER A 37 -6.16 1.02 -3.86
N ARG A 38 -5.39 1.98 -3.32
CA ARG A 38 -5.15 3.27 -3.98
C ARG A 38 -4.41 3.14 -5.32
N LEU A 39 -3.48 2.20 -5.44
CA LEU A 39 -2.80 1.94 -6.71
C LEU A 39 -3.76 1.40 -7.76
N ASP A 40 -4.64 0.49 -7.36
CA ASP A 40 -5.65 -0.08 -8.25
C ASP A 40 -6.65 1.00 -8.72
N GLU A 41 -7.12 1.85 -7.80
CA GLU A 41 -7.97 3.00 -8.14
C GLU A 41 -7.30 3.94 -9.15
N LEU A 42 -6.02 4.30 -8.96
CA LEU A 42 -5.29 5.16 -9.89
C LEU A 42 -5.18 4.55 -11.28
N ARG A 43 -4.96 3.23 -11.36
CA ARG A 43 -4.86 2.51 -12.64
C ARG A 43 -6.21 2.46 -13.35
N ARG A 44 -7.28 2.09 -12.64
CA ARG A 44 -8.64 2.08 -13.20
C ARG A 44 -9.03 3.46 -13.70
N TYR A 45 -8.76 4.50 -12.92
CA TYR A 45 -9.04 5.87 -13.31
C TYR A 45 -8.25 6.29 -14.56
N ALA A 46 -6.98 5.87 -14.69
CA ALA A 46 -6.18 6.14 -15.89
C ALA A 46 -6.78 5.49 -17.15
N ASP A 47 -7.18 4.22 -17.03
CA ASP A 47 -7.78 3.47 -18.12
C ASP A 47 -9.14 4.07 -18.52
N GLU A 48 -9.99 4.39 -17.53
CA GLU A 48 -11.28 5.04 -17.76
C GLU A 48 -11.12 6.41 -18.42
N TYR A 49 -10.18 7.23 -17.95
CA TYR A 49 -9.91 8.55 -18.51
C TYR A 49 -9.39 8.48 -19.95
N ALA A 50 -8.48 7.54 -20.23
CA ALA A 50 -7.95 7.32 -21.57
C ALA A 50 -9.05 6.90 -22.56
N ASN A 51 -9.99 6.06 -22.12
CA ASN A 51 -11.10 5.58 -22.93
C ASN A 51 -12.20 6.64 -23.12
N ALA A 52 -12.56 7.39 -22.08
CA ALA A 52 -13.62 8.39 -22.12
C ALA A 52 -13.31 9.58 -23.04
N GLN A 53 -12.03 9.92 -23.21
CA GLN A 53 -11.63 11.10 -24.00
C GLN A 53 -11.37 10.85 -25.50
N MET A 54 -11.76 9.70 -26.05
CA MET A 54 -11.62 9.44 -27.51
C MET A 54 -12.31 10.49 -28.40
N ALA A 55 -13.21 11.31 -27.86
CA ALA A 55 -13.92 12.38 -28.57
C ALA A 55 -13.25 13.77 -28.54
N ALA A 56 -12.02 13.92 -28.03
CA ALA A 56 -11.32 15.21 -28.04
C ALA A 56 -11.03 15.67 -29.47
N THR A 57 -11.49 16.87 -29.84
CA THR A 57 -11.48 17.36 -31.23
C THR A 57 -10.61 18.60 -31.45
N SER A 58 -10.18 19.29 -30.39
CA SER A 58 -9.33 20.48 -30.50
C SER A 58 -7.87 20.22 -30.08
N PRO A 59 -6.88 20.88 -30.71
CA PRO A 59 -5.46 20.75 -30.33
C PRO A 59 -5.16 21.05 -28.85
N ALA A 60 -5.84 22.04 -28.26
CA ALA A 60 -5.68 22.38 -26.85
C ALA A 60 -6.17 21.27 -25.92
N GLN A 61 -7.29 20.61 -26.26
CA GLN A 61 -7.79 19.46 -25.50
C GLN A 61 -6.82 18.28 -25.57
N LEU A 62 -6.22 18.02 -26.74
CA LEU A 62 -5.23 16.96 -26.91
C LEU A 62 -3.95 17.22 -26.08
N LEU A 63 -3.46 18.46 -26.05
CA LEU A 63 -2.30 18.84 -25.22
C LEU A 63 -2.60 18.69 -23.72
N ASN A 64 -3.76 19.17 -23.27
CA ASN A 64 -4.19 19.04 -21.88
C ASN A 64 -4.33 17.57 -21.46
N ARG A 65 -4.90 16.75 -22.35
CA ARG A 65 -5.01 15.30 -22.15
C ARG A 65 -3.64 14.67 -21.97
N ARG A 66 -2.68 14.99 -22.84
CA ARG A 66 -1.32 14.42 -22.74
C ARG A 66 -0.67 14.81 -21.42
N ALA A 67 -0.71 16.09 -21.06
CA ALA A 67 -0.13 16.58 -19.81
C ALA A 67 -0.77 15.93 -18.57
N PHE A 68 -2.08 15.67 -18.60
CA PHE A 68 -2.76 14.98 -17.51
C PHE A 68 -2.35 13.51 -17.41
N LEU A 69 -2.29 12.79 -18.54
CA LEU A 69 -1.83 11.40 -18.58
C LEU A 69 -0.38 11.28 -18.06
N ASP A 70 0.51 12.19 -18.46
CA ASP A 70 1.91 12.19 -17.96
C ASP A 70 1.98 12.38 -16.43
N ARG A 71 1.11 13.24 -15.86
CA ARG A 71 1.00 13.42 -14.40
C ARG A 71 0.43 12.18 -13.72
N LEU A 72 -0.55 11.54 -14.34
CA LEU A 72 -1.19 10.34 -13.80
C LEU A 72 -0.23 9.14 -13.81
N ASP A 73 0.53 8.96 -14.89
CA ASP A 73 1.60 7.95 -14.98
C ASP A 73 2.66 8.17 -13.90
N SER A 74 3.04 9.43 -13.66
CA SER A 74 3.97 9.79 -12.59
C SER A 74 3.41 9.44 -11.21
N ALA A 75 2.13 9.71 -10.96
CA ALA A 75 1.46 9.37 -9.70
C ALA A 75 1.35 7.85 -9.50
N VAL A 76 1.03 7.09 -10.55
CA VAL A 76 1.02 5.62 -10.52
C VAL A 76 2.41 5.08 -10.21
N ALA A 77 3.47 5.62 -10.83
CA ALA A 77 4.84 5.19 -10.55
C ALA A 77 5.24 5.43 -9.09
N GLN A 78 4.94 6.60 -8.54
CA GLN A 78 5.21 6.92 -7.13
C GLN A 78 4.41 6.01 -6.17
N GLN A 79 3.14 5.73 -6.49
CA GLN A 79 2.33 4.84 -5.68
C GLN A 79 2.84 3.39 -5.73
N ARG A 80 3.35 2.92 -6.88
CA ARG A 80 4.01 1.61 -6.99
C ARG A 80 5.24 1.52 -6.08
N GLN A 81 6.11 2.52 -6.12
CA GLN A 81 7.27 2.56 -5.23
C GLN A 81 6.85 2.52 -3.75
N THR A 82 5.76 3.22 -3.40
CA THR A 82 5.21 3.19 -2.05
C THR A 82 4.70 1.80 -1.66
N VAL A 83 4.00 1.11 -2.57
CA VAL A 83 3.55 -0.28 -2.37
C VAL A 83 4.75 -1.21 -2.17
N ASP A 84 5.77 -1.10 -3.02
CA ASP A 84 6.95 -1.96 -2.95
C ASP A 84 7.69 -1.77 -1.62
N HIS A 85 7.85 -0.52 -1.16
CA HIS A 85 8.40 -0.24 0.17
C HIS A 85 7.55 -0.84 1.32
N ASN A 86 6.22 -0.79 1.22
CA ASN A 86 5.37 -1.39 2.24
C ASN A 86 5.41 -2.93 2.23
N ARG A 87 5.62 -3.55 1.06
CA ARG A 87 5.86 -5.01 0.98
C ARG A 87 7.13 -5.41 1.71
N GLU A 88 8.22 -4.71 1.44
CA GLU A 88 9.50 -4.91 2.15
C GLU A 88 9.33 -4.79 3.67
N ARG A 89 8.50 -3.85 4.14
CA ARG A 89 8.21 -3.67 5.57
C ARG A 89 7.36 -4.78 6.19
N VAL A 90 6.48 -5.41 5.42
CA VAL A 90 5.68 -6.55 5.90
C VAL A 90 6.55 -7.81 5.98
N GLU A 91 7.53 -7.94 5.09
CA GLU A 91 8.43 -9.09 5.02
C GLU A 91 9.62 -9.02 6.01
N ALA A 92 9.96 -7.82 6.50
CA ALA A 92 11.08 -7.55 7.41
C ALA A 92 10.72 -7.67 8.90
#